data_AF-A0A2V7VF04-F1
#
_entry.id   AF-A0A2V7VF04-F1
#
_cell.length_a   1.000
_cell.length_b   1.000
_cell.length_c   1.000
_cell.angle_alpha   90.00
_cell.angle_beta   90.00
_cell.angle_gamma   90.00
#
_symmetry.space_group_name_H-M   'P 1'
#
loop_
_entity.id
_entity.type
_entity.pdbx_description
1 polymer ?
#
loop_
_entity_poly.entity_id
_entity_poly.type
_entity_poly.pdbx_seq_one_letter_code
_entity_poly.pdbx_strand_id
1 'polypeptide(L)'
;MVAERYPLLPACFRPNDQVARGRVYFKAEGQTAWYFVEMKSSMPCWNGVLPKPSRALIQRHVIYYIETITRRLGSARTPEYAALVVRSAEECKLPKVAALSPSGPASVQPFLPSGFTAGGFAKPLLLGGAGAAIGGIAVVAHPQGAGPDPISTPGPSPTPAPNPTPEPPPTPTPTPTPGPAPAPTPGPAPAP
;
A
#
# COMPACT_ATOMS: atom_id res chain seq x y z
N MET A 1 1.36 6.01 -12.56
CA MET A 1 2.70 5.41 -12.38
C MET A 1 3.19 4.94 -13.75
N VAL A 2 4.50 4.97 -14.01
CA VAL A 2 5.06 4.53 -15.28
C VAL A 2 5.57 3.09 -15.14
N ALA A 3 5.22 2.21 -16.09
CA ALA A 3 5.70 0.83 -16.12
C ALA A 3 7.24 0.78 -16.21
N GLU A 4 7.85 -0.27 -15.65
CA GLU A 4 9.31 -0.51 -15.65
C GLU A 4 10.15 0.58 -14.93
N ARG A 5 9.50 1.52 -14.24
CA ARG A 5 10.14 2.60 -13.47
C ARG A 5 9.76 2.52 -12.00
N TYR A 6 10.61 3.04 -11.13
CA TYR A 6 10.35 3.08 -9.68
C TYR A 6 9.48 4.28 -9.31
N PRO A 7 8.22 4.08 -8.89
CA PRO A 7 7.40 5.16 -8.39
C PRO A 7 7.91 5.62 -7.02
N LEU A 8 8.21 6.89 -6.90
CA LEU A 8 8.52 7.58 -5.65
C LEU A 8 7.24 8.22 -5.12
N LEU A 9 6.91 7.88 -3.88
CA LEU A 9 5.76 8.38 -3.15
C LEU A 9 6.25 9.21 -1.96
N PRO A 10 6.30 10.55 -2.09
CA PRO A 10 6.60 11.43 -0.98
C PRO A 10 5.37 11.58 -0.08
N ALA A 11 5.58 11.50 1.23
CA ALA A 11 4.54 11.77 2.22
C ALA A 11 5.12 12.61 3.35
N CYS A 12 4.47 13.74 3.61
CA CYS A 12 4.88 14.67 4.66
C CYS A 12 3.91 14.54 5.83
N PHE A 13 4.42 14.15 6.98
CA PHE A 13 3.62 14.00 8.19
C PHE A 13 3.86 15.19 9.10
N ARG A 14 2.80 15.66 9.77
CA ARG A 14 2.91 16.68 10.80
C ARG A 14 2.26 16.18 12.09
N PRO A 15 2.99 16.24 13.22
CA PRO A 15 4.40 16.61 13.36
C PRO A 15 5.35 15.48 12.88
N ASN A 16 6.38 15.81 12.09
CA ASN A 16 7.25 14.84 11.40
C ASN A 16 8.15 14.05 12.36
N ASP A 17 8.60 14.70 13.43
CA ASP A 17 9.47 14.13 14.46
C ASP A 17 8.83 12.98 15.24
N GLN A 18 7.49 12.91 15.23
CA GLN A 18 6.74 11.84 15.88
C GLN A 18 6.67 10.54 15.07
N VAL A 19 6.97 10.56 13.77
CA VAL A 19 6.95 9.33 12.95
C VAL A 19 8.16 8.46 13.31
N ALA A 20 7.88 7.28 13.86
CA ALA A 20 8.91 6.28 14.16
C ALA A 20 9.15 5.36 12.96
N ARG A 21 8.09 5.00 12.24
CA ARG A 21 8.14 4.15 11.05
C ARG A 21 7.03 4.51 10.08
N GLY A 22 7.37 4.63 8.79
CA GLY A 22 6.41 4.76 7.70
C GLY A 22 6.48 3.57 6.76
N ARG A 23 5.33 3.10 6.28
CA ARG A 23 5.21 2.01 5.29
C ARG A 23 4.24 2.41 4.21
N VAL A 24 4.58 2.06 2.97
CA VAL A 24 3.62 2.11 1.87
C VAL A 24 3.14 0.70 1.60
N TYR A 25 1.84 0.48 1.81
CA TYR A 25 1.17 -0.76 1.45
C TYR A 25 0.63 -0.62 0.04
N PHE A 26 0.78 -1.66 -0.77
CA PHE A 26 0.36 -1.66 -2.16
C PHE A 26 -0.09 -3.05 -2.62
N LYS A 27 -0.93 -3.08 -3.64
CA LYS A 27 -1.36 -4.26 -4.37
C LYS A 27 -1.73 -3.90 -5.80
N ALA A 28 -1.62 -4.86 -6.72
CA ALA A 28 -2.17 -4.71 -8.05
C ALA A 28 -3.70 -4.92 -8.02
N GLU A 29 -4.41 -4.24 -8.92
CA GLU A 29 -5.82 -4.48 -9.18
C GLU A 29 -6.07 -5.96 -9.51
N GLY A 30 -7.06 -6.55 -8.83
CA GLY A 30 -7.34 -8.00 -8.91
C GLY A 30 -6.57 -8.86 -7.92
N GLN A 31 -5.58 -8.31 -7.18
CA GLN A 31 -4.93 -9.02 -6.09
C GLN A 31 -5.58 -8.70 -4.73
N THR A 32 -5.60 -9.72 -3.85
CA THR A 32 -6.16 -9.63 -2.50
C THR A 32 -5.10 -9.42 -1.43
N ALA A 33 -3.88 -9.94 -1.66
CA ALA A 33 -2.76 -9.79 -0.76
C ALA A 33 -2.16 -8.38 -0.81
N TRP A 34 -1.88 -7.82 0.37
CA TRP A 34 -1.16 -6.56 0.51
C TRP A 34 0.33 -6.81 0.71
N TYR A 35 1.13 -6.01 0.03
CA TYR A 35 2.58 -5.98 0.14
C TYR A 35 2.99 -4.62 0.68
N PHE A 36 4.17 -4.51 1.29
CA PHE A 36 4.64 -3.21 1.74
C PHE A 36 6.13 -2.99 1.49
N VAL A 37 6.47 -1.70 1.39
CA VAL A 37 7.84 -1.20 1.40
C VAL A 37 8.00 -0.28 2.61
N GLU A 38 9.18 -0.30 3.23
CA GLU A 38 9.50 0.68 4.26
C GLU A 38 9.84 2.03 3.60
N MET A 39 9.31 3.09 4.21
CA MET A 39 9.63 4.46 3.80
C MET A 39 10.96 4.89 4.41
N LYS A 40 11.74 5.66 3.67
CA LYS A 40 12.97 6.29 4.15
C LYS A 40 12.69 7.74 4.53
N SER A 41 13.17 8.17 5.70
CA SER A 41 13.12 9.57 6.09
C SER A 41 13.95 10.42 5.13
N SER A 42 13.34 11.46 4.60
CA SER A 42 13.90 12.41 3.63
C SER A 42 13.40 13.80 4.02
N MET A 43 13.95 14.34 5.12
CA MET A 43 13.49 15.58 5.74
C MET A 43 13.24 16.69 4.69
N PRO A 44 12.07 17.38 4.75
CA PRO A 44 11.07 17.36 5.82
C PRO A 44 10.01 16.24 5.71
N CYS A 45 10.15 15.32 4.77
CA CYS A 45 9.13 14.31 4.47
C CYS A 45 9.70 12.89 4.51
N TRP A 46 8.90 11.91 4.12
CA TRP A 46 9.29 10.51 4.00
C TRP A 46 9.05 10.05 2.57
N ASN A 47 9.92 9.18 2.08
CA ASN A 47 9.87 8.68 0.71
C ASN A 47 9.68 7.17 0.73
N GLY A 48 8.56 6.71 0.15
CA GLY A 48 8.33 5.31 -0.18
C GLY A 48 8.67 5.08 -1.65
N VAL A 49 9.49 4.07 -1.94
CA VAL A 49 9.78 3.68 -3.33
C VAL A 49 9.07 2.37 -3.61
N LEU A 50 8.12 2.35 -4.52
CA LEU A 50 7.46 1.11 -4.93
C LEU A 50 8.33 0.33 -5.91
N PRO A 51 8.22 -1.01 -5.98
CA PRO A 51 8.88 -1.79 -7.02
C PRO A 51 8.33 -1.42 -8.41
N LYS A 52 9.05 -1.80 -9.48
CA LYS A 52 8.66 -1.48 -10.85
C LYS A 52 7.36 -2.20 -11.21
N PRO A 53 6.27 -1.51 -11.59
CA PRO A 53 5.12 -2.17 -12.19
C PRO A 53 5.55 -2.75 -13.54
N SER A 54 5.24 -4.02 -13.80
CA SER A 54 5.58 -4.65 -15.07
C SER A 54 4.65 -4.15 -16.17
N ARG A 55 5.03 -4.40 -17.42
CA ARG A 55 4.16 -4.13 -18.58
C ARG A 55 2.80 -4.86 -18.53
N ALA A 56 2.69 -5.97 -17.79
CA ALA A 56 1.41 -6.66 -17.65
C ALA A 56 0.36 -5.85 -16.87
N LEU A 57 0.79 -4.84 -16.10
CA LEU A 57 -0.08 -3.96 -15.34
C LEU A 57 -0.49 -2.70 -16.12
N ILE A 58 -0.06 -2.51 -17.37
CA ILE A 58 -0.49 -1.36 -18.18
C ILE A 58 -2.03 -1.31 -18.26
N GLN A 59 -2.60 -0.11 -18.08
CA GLN A 59 -4.04 0.15 -17.99
C GLN A 59 -4.75 -0.47 -16.76
N ARG A 60 -3.98 -1.03 -15.81
CA ARG A 60 -4.48 -1.47 -14.51
C ARG A 60 -4.09 -0.47 -13.43
N HIS A 61 -4.76 -0.57 -12.29
CA HIS A 61 -4.47 0.25 -11.12
C HIS A 61 -3.55 -0.48 -10.15
N VAL A 62 -2.60 0.26 -9.57
CA VAL A 62 -1.94 -0.11 -8.33
C VAL A 62 -2.64 0.62 -7.20
N ILE A 63 -3.25 -0.14 -6.30
CA ILE A 63 -3.95 0.39 -5.13
C ILE A 63 -2.94 0.46 -4.00
N TYR A 64 -2.83 1.62 -3.34
CA TYR A 64 -1.87 1.81 -2.27
C TYR A 64 -2.41 2.73 -1.17
N TYR A 65 -1.87 2.59 0.04
CA TYR A 65 -2.06 3.53 1.14
C TYR A 65 -0.75 3.63 1.94
N ILE A 66 -0.66 4.66 2.77
CA ILE A 66 0.48 4.88 3.63
C ILE A 66 0.03 4.72 5.08
N GLU A 67 0.79 3.94 5.84
CA GLU A 67 0.60 3.76 7.26
C GLU A 67 1.86 4.20 8.01
N THR A 68 1.67 4.93 9.09
CA THR A 68 2.75 5.35 9.98
C THR A 68 2.48 4.91 11.39
N ILE A 69 3.54 4.53 12.08
CA ILE A 69 3.55 4.29 13.53
C ILE A 69 4.36 5.43 14.14
N THR A 70 3.77 6.07 15.16
CA THR A 70 4.41 7.15 15.91
C THR A 70 5.29 6.60 17.02
N ARG A 71 6.19 7.43 17.55
CA ARG A 71 7.03 7.09 18.73
C ARG A 71 6.20 6.80 19.99
N ARG A 72 4.95 7.23 20.03
CA ARG A 72 3.99 6.97 21.10
C ARG A 72 3.13 5.73 20.84
N LEU A 73 3.50 4.90 19.85
CA LEU A 73 2.77 3.70 19.43
C LEU A 73 1.35 3.96 18.88
N GLY A 74 0.99 5.21 18.60
CA GLY A 74 -0.21 5.54 17.82
C GLY A 74 0.02 5.26 16.34
N SER A 75 -1.00 4.79 15.62
CA SER A 75 -0.97 4.59 14.17
C SER A 75 -1.80 5.64 13.43
N ALA A 76 -1.38 5.98 12.22
CA ALA A 76 -2.15 6.80 11.29
C ALA A 76 -2.09 6.17 9.90
N ARG A 77 -3.22 6.18 9.19
CA ARG A 77 -3.35 5.58 7.85
C ARG A 77 -4.05 6.56 6.91
N THR A 78 -3.53 6.69 5.69
CA THR A 78 -4.17 7.47 4.63
C THR A 78 -5.35 6.70 4.02
N PRO A 79 -6.28 7.37 3.33
CA PRO A 79 -7.18 6.66 2.43
C PRO A 79 -6.40 5.84 1.39
N GLU A 80 -7.10 4.90 0.77
CA GLU A 80 -6.58 4.15 -0.36
C GLU A 80 -6.60 5.01 -1.62
N TYR A 81 -5.50 4.99 -2.36
CA TYR A 81 -5.33 5.67 -3.63
C TYR A 81 -5.18 4.65 -4.75
N ALA A 82 -5.73 4.95 -5.92
CA ALA A 82 -5.57 4.14 -7.11
C ALA A 82 -4.68 4.86 -8.12
N ALA A 83 -3.53 4.27 -8.45
CA ALA A 83 -2.63 4.81 -9.47
C ALA A 83 -2.71 3.98 -10.75
N LEU A 84 -3.16 4.60 -11.83
CA LEU A 84 -3.12 4.00 -13.17
C LEU A 84 -1.68 3.78 -13.62
N VAL A 85 -1.37 2.58 -14.12
CA VAL A 85 -0.08 2.27 -14.74
C VAL A 85 -0.14 2.57 -16.23
N VAL A 86 0.77 3.43 -16.69
CA VAL A 86 0.90 3.87 -18.08
C VAL A 86 2.23 3.42 -18.67
N ARG A 87 2.36 3.43 -20.00
CA ARG A 87 3.61 3.00 -20.67
C ARG A 87 4.71 4.04 -20.54
N SER A 88 4.34 5.30 -20.59
CA SER A 88 5.26 6.44 -20.55
C SER A 88 4.67 7.60 -19.75
N ALA A 89 5.51 8.55 -19.35
CA ALA A 89 5.06 9.68 -18.53
C ALA A 89 4.07 10.60 -19.29
N GLU A 90 4.20 10.66 -20.61
CA GLU A 90 3.38 11.50 -21.50
C GLU A 90 1.92 11.02 -21.60
N GLU A 91 1.69 9.73 -21.34
CA GLU A 91 0.34 9.15 -21.29
C GLU A 91 -0.43 9.53 -20.01
N CYS A 92 0.23 10.11 -19.00
CA CYS A 92 -0.45 10.61 -17.81
C CYS A 92 -1.21 11.91 -18.11
N LYS A 93 -2.50 11.78 -18.44
CA LYS A 93 -3.43 12.90 -18.62
C LYS A 93 -3.82 13.61 -17.30
N LEU A 94 -3.38 13.08 -16.15
CA LEU A 94 -3.61 13.67 -14.83
C LEU A 94 -2.44 14.60 -14.46
N PRO A 95 -2.68 15.69 -13.71
CA PRO A 95 -1.64 16.67 -13.35
C PRO A 95 -0.55 16.14 -12.40
N LYS A 96 -0.58 14.85 -12.02
CA LYS A 96 0.35 14.25 -11.06
C LYS A 96 0.79 12.86 -11.49
N VAL A 97 1.98 12.80 -12.07
CA VAL A 97 2.75 11.55 -12.20
C VAL A 97 3.56 11.39 -10.92
N ALA A 98 3.58 10.18 -10.35
CA ALA A 98 4.51 9.88 -9.26
C ALA A 98 5.93 10.18 -9.74
N ALA A 99 6.69 10.91 -8.93
CA ALA A 99 8.11 11.15 -9.20
C ALA A 99 8.84 9.81 -9.40
N LEU A 100 9.95 9.81 -10.12
CA LEU A 100 10.69 8.58 -10.41
C LEU A 100 11.93 8.50 -9.55
N SER A 101 12.12 7.39 -8.86
CA SER A 101 13.35 7.11 -8.13
C SER A 101 14.38 6.44 -9.06
N PRO A 102 15.68 6.79 -8.97
CA PRO A 102 16.73 6.08 -9.70
C PRO A 102 16.97 4.68 -9.13
N SER A 103 16.68 4.48 -7.85
CA SER A 103 16.90 3.22 -7.12
C SER A 103 15.57 2.63 -6.64
N GLY A 104 15.51 1.30 -6.51
CA GLY A 104 14.33 0.59 -6.01
C GLY A 104 14.15 0.66 -4.49
N PRO A 105 13.06 0.08 -3.96
CA PRO A 105 12.90 -0.10 -2.51
C PRO A 105 14.07 -0.87 -1.91
N ALA A 106 14.37 -0.56 -0.64
CA ALA A 106 15.31 -1.36 0.15
C ALA A 106 14.79 -2.81 0.33
N SER A 107 13.49 -2.96 0.53
CA SER A 107 12.81 -4.25 0.70
C SER A 107 11.35 -4.18 0.26
N VAL A 108 10.82 -5.31 -0.20
CA VAL A 108 9.39 -5.53 -0.43
C VAL A 108 8.99 -6.77 0.37
N GLN A 109 7.99 -6.63 1.24
CA GLN A 109 7.57 -7.67 2.17
C GLN A 109 6.10 -8.06 1.91
N PRO A 110 5.72 -9.35 2.14
CA PRO A 110 6.58 -10.46 2.54
C PRO A 110 7.50 -10.97 1.41
N PHE A 111 7.11 -10.75 0.16
CA PHE A 111 7.89 -11.03 -1.05
C PHE A 111 7.48 -10.07 -2.17
N LEU A 112 8.15 -10.10 -3.33
CA LEU A 112 7.78 -9.26 -4.47
C LEU A 112 6.51 -9.80 -5.17
N PRO A 113 5.42 -9.03 -5.26
CA PRO A 113 4.21 -9.48 -5.95
C PRO A 113 4.42 -9.78 -7.43
N SER A 114 3.62 -10.70 -7.95
CA SER A 114 3.53 -10.91 -9.40
C SER A 114 3.04 -9.64 -10.08
N GLY A 115 3.62 -9.33 -11.25
CA GLY A 115 3.39 -8.06 -11.92
C GLY A 115 4.32 -6.93 -11.46
N PHE A 116 5.27 -7.19 -10.55
CA PHE A 116 6.31 -6.24 -10.19
C PHE A 116 7.70 -6.82 -10.39
N THR A 117 8.66 -5.96 -10.72
CA THR A 117 10.05 -6.34 -10.96
C THR A 117 10.97 -5.63 -9.97
N ALA A 118 11.86 -6.40 -9.34
CA ALA A 118 12.91 -5.89 -8.48
C ALA A 118 14.20 -5.69 -9.27
N GLY A 119 14.44 -4.47 -9.75
CA GLY A 119 15.73 -4.11 -10.35
C GLY A 119 16.68 -3.51 -9.30
N GLY A 120 17.53 -4.33 -8.70
CA GLY A 120 18.53 -3.82 -7.75
C GLY A 120 17.92 -3.43 -6.40
N PHE A 121 17.38 -4.42 -5.69
CA PHE A 121 17.56 -4.40 -4.24
C PHE A 121 19.05 -4.22 -4.01
N ALA A 122 19.46 -3.22 -3.22
CA ALA A 122 20.85 -3.13 -2.78
C ALA A 122 21.17 -4.49 -2.15
N LYS A 123 21.96 -5.33 -2.83
CA LYS A 123 22.33 -6.63 -2.32
C LYS A 123 22.91 -6.37 -0.92
N PRO A 124 22.38 -6.98 0.16
CA PRO A 124 23.08 -6.90 1.42
C PRO A 124 24.46 -7.50 1.14
N LEU A 125 25.49 -6.69 1.30
CA LEU A 125 26.86 -7.15 1.25
C LEU A 125 26.98 -8.11 2.44
N LEU A 126 26.79 -9.42 2.20
CA LEU A 126 27.07 -10.45 3.18
C LEU A 126 28.58 -10.40 3.43
N LEU A 127 28.97 -9.68 4.47
CA LEU A 127 30.31 -9.73 5.03
C LEU A 127 30.42 -11.05 5.81
N GLY A 128 30.58 -12.15 5.07
CA GLY A 128 30.79 -13.50 5.60
C GLY A 128 31.83 -14.19 4.73
N GLY A 129 33.01 -14.41 5.32
CA GLY A 129 34.28 -14.56 4.61
C GLY A 129 34.43 -15.79 3.72
N ALA A 130 35.11 -15.57 2.60
CA ALA A 130 36.11 -16.46 2.03
C ALA A 130 37.00 -15.59 1.13
N GLY A 131 38.30 -15.56 1.41
CA GLY A 131 39.25 -14.76 0.65
C GLY A 131 39.31 -15.17 -0.81
N ALA A 132 39.04 -14.22 -1.70
CA ALA A 132 39.48 -14.24 -3.09
C ALA A 132 39.64 -12.79 -3.56
N ALA A 133 40.88 -12.33 -3.63
CA ALA A 133 41.24 -11.05 -4.21
C ALA A 133 41.39 -11.19 -5.72
N ILE A 134 40.46 -10.67 -6.54
CA ILE A 134 40.71 -10.17 -7.91
C ILE A 134 39.63 -9.13 -8.30
N GLY A 135 40.07 -7.94 -8.72
CA GLY A 135 39.35 -7.11 -9.70
C GLY A 135 38.42 -6.02 -9.15
N GLY A 136 38.97 -4.84 -8.85
CA GLY A 136 38.18 -3.64 -8.59
C GLY A 136 37.36 -3.23 -9.81
N ILE A 137 36.05 -3.05 -9.61
CA ILE A 137 35.25 -2.12 -10.40
C ILE A 137 34.60 -1.19 -9.38
N ALA A 138 35.24 -0.05 -9.13
CA ALA A 138 34.58 1.07 -8.51
C ALA A 138 33.50 1.56 -9.49
N VAL A 139 32.23 1.27 -9.20
CA VAL A 139 31.16 2.05 -9.82
C VAL A 139 31.13 3.39 -9.10
N VAL A 140 32.01 4.29 -9.54
CA VAL A 140 31.85 5.72 -9.32
C VAL A 140 30.61 6.13 -10.10
N ALA A 141 29.47 6.18 -9.42
CA ALA A 141 28.32 6.91 -9.92
C ALA A 141 28.64 8.40 -9.77
N HIS A 142 29.13 9.00 -10.85
CA HIS A 142 29.19 10.45 -11.00
C HIS A 142 27.75 11.00 -10.93
N PRO A 143 27.42 11.93 -10.01
CA PRO A 143 26.21 12.72 -10.17
C PRO A 143 26.44 13.69 -11.34
N GLN A 144 25.91 13.36 -12.52
CA GLN A 144 25.69 14.38 -13.53
C GLN A 144 24.58 15.31 -13.02
N GLY A 145 24.90 16.61 -13.01
CA GLY A 145 24.01 17.65 -12.53
C GLY A 145 22.68 17.67 -13.29
N ALA A 146 21.60 17.67 -12.51
CA ALA A 146 20.36 18.34 -12.87
C ALA A 146 20.24 19.54 -11.92
N GLY A 147 19.96 20.72 -12.46
CA GLY A 147 19.88 21.98 -11.73
C GLY A 147 18.75 22.01 -10.68
N PRO A 148 18.62 23.12 -9.95
CA PRO A 148 17.54 23.29 -8.98
C PRO A 148 16.20 23.44 -9.70
N ASP A 149 15.52 22.34 -9.99
CA ASP A 149 14.11 22.36 -10.35
C ASP A 149 13.27 22.74 -9.11
N PRO A 150 12.27 23.64 -9.24
CA PRO A 150 11.51 24.14 -8.11
C PRO A 150 10.75 23.01 -7.42
N ILE A 151 11.06 22.79 -6.13
CA ILE A 151 10.33 21.93 -5.23
C ILE A 151 8.90 22.48 -5.12
N SER A 152 7.98 21.89 -5.88
CA SER A 152 6.55 22.19 -5.76
C SER A 152 6.07 21.69 -4.41
N THR A 153 5.91 22.62 -3.47
CA THR A 153 5.36 22.34 -2.14
C THR A 153 3.92 21.88 -2.35
N PRO A 154 3.52 20.66 -1.91
CA PRO A 154 2.13 20.27 -1.96
C PRO A 154 1.31 21.27 -1.12
N GLY A 155 0.34 21.92 -1.76
CA GLY A 155 -0.62 22.78 -1.07
C GLY A 155 -1.33 22.03 0.07
N PRO A 156 -1.92 22.75 1.05
CA PRO A 156 -2.55 22.12 2.20
C PRO A 156 -3.56 21.07 1.77
N SER A 157 -3.36 19.84 2.23
CA SER A 157 -4.30 18.75 2.05
C SER A 157 -5.64 19.17 2.66
N PRO A 158 -6.78 19.00 1.97
CA PRO A 158 -8.08 19.31 2.55
C PRO A 158 -8.29 18.53 3.84
N THR A 159 -8.80 19.19 4.87
CA THR A 159 -9.24 18.56 6.12
C THR A 159 -10.25 17.48 5.77
N PRO A 160 -10.02 16.21 6.15
CA PRO A 160 -10.99 15.14 5.89
C PRO A 160 -12.34 15.50 6.51
N ALA A 161 -13.42 15.33 5.75
CA ALA A 161 -14.76 15.36 6.29
C ALA A 161 -14.91 14.26 7.37
N PRO A 162 -15.67 14.50 8.45
CA PRO A 162 -15.87 13.49 9.48
C PRO A 162 -16.44 12.21 8.87
N ASN A 163 -15.86 11.07 9.25
CA ASN A 163 -16.34 9.75 8.85
C ASN A 163 -17.77 9.57 9.36
N PRO A 164 -18.73 9.12 8.52
CA PRO A 164 -20.09 8.85 8.99
C PRO A 164 -20.08 7.83 10.12
N THR A 165 -20.84 8.11 11.18
CA THR A 165 -21.07 7.19 12.29
C THR A 165 -21.73 5.91 11.74
N PRO A 166 -21.20 4.70 12.04
CA PRO A 166 -21.85 3.46 11.63
C PRO A 166 -23.29 3.39 12.15
N GLU A 167 -24.22 3.03 11.28
CA GLU A 167 -25.61 2.77 11.67
C GLU A 167 -25.65 1.53 12.57
N PRO A 168 -26.42 1.54 13.68
CA PRO A 168 -26.53 0.38 14.55
C PRO A 168 -27.14 -0.81 13.80
N PRO A 169 -26.75 -2.05 14.17
CA PRO A 169 -27.28 -3.25 13.55
C PRO A 169 -28.80 -3.38 13.77
N PRO A 170 -29.53 -3.99 12.82
CA PRO A 170 -30.97 -4.19 12.97
C PRO A 170 -31.27 -5.08 14.18
N THR A 171 -32.33 -4.73 14.92
CA THR A 171 -32.82 -5.51 16.05
C THR A 171 -33.34 -6.87 15.54
N PRO A 172 -32.99 -8.01 16.19
CA PRO A 172 -33.49 -9.31 15.77
C PRO A 172 -35.02 -9.40 15.92
N THR A 173 -35.67 -9.95 14.89
CA THR A 173 -37.11 -10.24 14.92
C THR A 173 -37.40 -11.37 15.94
N PRO A 174 -38.41 -11.24 16.81
CA PRO A 174 -38.76 -12.28 17.75
C PRO A 174 -39.23 -13.56 17.04
N THR A 175 -38.79 -14.71 17.55
CA THR A 175 -39.22 -16.04 17.08
C THR A 175 -40.70 -16.26 17.43
N PRO A 176 -41.52 -16.75 16.49
CA PRO A 176 -42.92 -17.08 16.78
C PRO A 176 -43.03 -18.19 17.82
N THR A 177 -43.95 -18.02 18.78
CA THR A 177 -44.27 -19.03 19.79
C THR A 177 -44.95 -20.25 19.13
N PRO A 178 -44.51 -21.49 19.42
CA PRO A 178 -45.19 -22.69 18.94
C PRO A 178 -46.66 -22.72 19.36
N GLY A 179 -47.55 -23.05 18.42
CA GLY A 179 -48.97 -23.23 18.69
C GLY A 179 -49.26 -24.44 19.60
N PRO A 180 -50.43 -24.48 20.25
CA PRO A 180 -50.83 -25.59 21.11
C PRO A 180 -50.89 -26.91 20.34
N ALA A 181 -50.49 -28.00 21.00
CA ALA A 181 -50.55 -29.35 20.44
C ALA A 181 -52.01 -29.78 20.18
N PRO A 182 -52.28 -30.55 19.10
CA PRO A 182 -53.60 -31.10 18.84
C PRO A 182 -54.10 -31.98 19.99
N ALA A 183 -55.39 -31.88 20.30
CA ALA A 183 -56.04 -32.75 21.28
C ALA A 183 -56.05 -34.21 20.78
N PRO A 184 -55.89 -35.21 21.66
CA PRO A 184 -55.97 -36.61 21.28
C PRO A 184 -57.36 -36.96 20.75
N THR A 185 -57.41 -37.67 19.62
CA THR A 185 -58.65 -38.19 19.04
C THR A 185 -59.28 -39.22 20.00
N PRO A 186 -60.58 -39.11 20.34
CA PRO A 186 -61.26 -40.14 21.12
C PRO A 186 -61.15 -41.51 20.45
N GLY A 187 -60.82 -42.53 21.24
CA GLY A 187 -60.77 -43.91 20.77
C GLY A 187 -62.16 -44.42 20.34
N PRO A 188 -62.21 -45.43 19.45
CA PRO A 188 -63.47 -45.99 18.99
C PRO A 188 -64.28 -46.57 20.14
N ALA A 189 -65.59 -46.28 20.15
CA ALA A 189 -66.53 -46.83 21.11
C ALA A 189 -66.64 -48.37 20.94
N PRO A 190 -66.73 -49.16 22.03
CA PRO A 190 -66.95 -50.60 21.95
C PRO A 190 -68.25 -50.93 21.20
N ALA A 191 -68.19 -51.91 20.29
CA ALA A 191 -69.37 -52.47 19.65
C ALA A 191 -70.13 -53.41 20.61
N PRO A 192 -71.47 -53.50 20.50
CA PRO A 192 -72.33 -54.30 21.38
C PRO A 192 -72.15 -55.82 21.23
#